data_AF-A0A948Z2Q2-F1
#
_entry.id   AF-A0A948Z2Q2-F1
#
_cell.length_a   1.000
_cell.length_b   1.000
_cell.length_c   1.000
_cell.angle_alpha   90.00
_cell.angle_beta   90.00
_cell.angle_gamma   90.00
#
_symmetry.space_group_name_H-M   'P 1'
#
loop_
_entity.id
_entity.type
_entity.pdbx_description
1 polymer ?
#
loop_
_entity_poly.entity_id
_entity_poly.type
_entity_poly.pdbx_seq_one_letter_code
_entity_poly.pdbx_strand_id
1 'polypeptide(L)'
;MTIAYTLPASIEAEKAMAKARKVNPFRPLFNSTLACMTFPFKLDRNCEIHIKEELMPKKAIIDVSSLLNENDGLKGFIISGYSKKPFPSPLIKKGSSTHQASFMEINKFVFARLEKSFKAIEDISHKFSL
;
A
#
# COMPACT_ATOMS: atom_id res chain seq x y z
N MET A 1 -0.67 16.18 -5.82
CA MET A 1 -0.85 15.14 -4.78
C MET A 1 -2.29 14.67 -4.87
N THR A 2 -2.53 13.55 -5.54
CA THR A 2 -3.89 12.99 -5.66
C THR A 2 -3.99 11.82 -4.71
N ILE A 3 -4.57 12.04 -3.53
CA ILE A 3 -4.97 10.94 -2.64
C ILE A 3 -6.33 10.49 -3.16
N ALA A 4 -6.39 9.36 -3.85
CA ALA A 4 -7.64 8.81 -4.35
C ALA A 4 -8.46 8.26 -3.17
N TYR A 5 -9.66 8.82 -2.97
CA TYR A 5 -10.61 8.34 -1.96
C TYR A 5 -11.71 7.44 -2.56
N THR A 6 -11.77 7.32 -3.90
CA THR A 6 -12.94 6.75 -4.60
C THR A 6 -12.60 5.94 -5.86
N LEU A 7 -11.33 5.54 -6.05
CA LEU A 7 -10.71 4.77 -7.14
C LEU A 7 -9.68 5.62 -7.91
N PRO A 8 -8.56 5.00 -8.31
CA PRO A 8 -8.24 3.59 -8.14
C PRO A 8 -7.81 3.19 -6.72
N ALA A 9 -8.17 1.95 -6.37
CA ALA A 9 -7.95 1.37 -5.05
C ALA A 9 -6.59 0.67 -4.95
N SER A 10 -5.71 0.81 -5.95
CA SER A 10 -4.39 0.18 -5.98
C SER A 10 -3.30 1.14 -6.44
N ILE A 11 -2.06 0.82 -6.05
CA ILE A 11 -0.83 1.44 -6.56
C ILE A 11 0.11 0.34 -7.05
N GLU A 12 0.92 0.67 -8.04
CA GLU A 12 2.07 -0.12 -8.47
C GLU A 12 3.32 0.76 -8.58
N ALA A 13 4.42 0.35 -7.95
CA ALA A 13 5.62 1.16 -7.82
C ALA A 13 6.90 0.32 -7.85
N GLU A 14 8.03 0.88 -8.26
CA GLU A 14 9.33 0.25 -8.06
C GLU A 14 9.78 0.37 -6.60
N LYS A 15 9.44 1.50 -5.95
CA LYS A 15 9.58 1.68 -4.50
C LYS A 15 8.36 2.40 -3.94
N ALA A 16 7.94 1.97 -2.76
CA ALA A 16 6.84 2.59 -2.04
C ALA A 16 7.24 2.90 -0.59
N MET A 17 6.70 4.01 -0.06
CA MET A 17 6.79 4.33 1.36
C MET A 17 5.47 3.95 2.02
N ALA A 18 5.51 3.06 3.00
CA ALA A 18 4.35 2.66 3.78
C ALA A 18 4.42 3.22 5.20
N LYS A 19 3.25 3.59 5.72
CA LYS A 19 3.03 4.01 7.10
C LYS A 19 1.90 3.20 7.68
N ALA A 20 2.16 2.47 8.77
CA ALA A 20 1.13 1.68 9.43
C ALA A 20 1.47 1.49 10.92
N ARG A 21 0.46 1.24 11.75
CA ARG A 21 0.67 0.87 13.16
C ARG A 21 0.96 -0.61 13.34
N LYS A 22 0.43 -1.44 12.44
CA LYS A 22 0.66 -2.89 12.45
C LYS A 22 0.92 -3.36 11.04
N VAL A 23 1.97 -4.17 10.90
CA VAL A 23 2.31 -4.87 9.66
C VAL A 23 2.26 -6.36 9.94
N ASN A 24 1.54 -7.08 9.09
CA ASN A 24 1.47 -8.52 9.11
C ASN A 24 2.16 -9.03 7.83
N PRO A 25 3.43 -9.41 7.89
CA PRO A 25 4.06 -10.12 6.78
C PRO A 25 3.48 -11.54 6.70
N PHE A 26 3.23 -12.04 5.49
CA PHE A 26 2.80 -13.41 5.26
C PHE A 26 3.93 -14.25 4.68
N ARG A 27 3.70 -15.57 4.61
CA ARG A 27 4.63 -16.50 3.96
C ARG A 27 4.86 -16.08 2.49
N PRO A 28 6.10 -16.19 1.98
CA PRO A 28 6.36 -15.96 0.56
C PRO A 28 5.52 -16.86 -0.34
N LEU A 29 5.10 -16.36 -1.49
CA LEU A 29 4.30 -17.08 -2.48
C LEU A 29 4.88 -16.87 -3.88
N PHE A 30 4.78 -17.87 -4.75
CA PHE A 30 5.12 -17.69 -6.15
C PHE A 30 4.00 -16.93 -6.87
N ASN A 31 4.35 -15.84 -7.56
CA ASN A 31 3.41 -15.06 -8.37
C ASN A 31 3.66 -15.37 -9.85
N SER A 32 2.66 -15.96 -10.51
CA SER A 32 2.74 -16.34 -11.92
C SER A 32 2.87 -15.13 -12.85
N THR A 33 2.19 -14.01 -12.56
CA THR A 33 2.24 -12.78 -13.36
C THR A 33 3.64 -12.16 -13.38
N LEU A 34 4.34 -12.17 -12.24
CA LEU A 34 5.70 -11.64 -12.13
C LEU A 34 6.80 -12.69 -12.36
N ALA A 35 6.40 -13.95 -12.54
CA ALA A 35 7.29 -15.11 -12.65
C ALA A 35 8.38 -15.17 -11.55
N CYS A 36 8.04 -14.76 -10.32
CA CYS A 36 8.98 -14.73 -9.20
C CYS A 36 8.30 -14.98 -7.85
N MET A 37 9.12 -15.25 -6.83
CA MET A 37 8.64 -15.22 -5.45
C MET A 37 8.30 -13.80 -5.04
N THR A 38 7.16 -13.64 -4.38
CA THR A 38 6.71 -12.39 -3.78
C THR A 38 6.47 -12.58 -2.28
N PHE A 39 6.46 -11.46 -1.57
CA PHE A 39 6.31 -11.39 -0.13
C PHE A 39 5.04 -10.61 0.19
N PRO A 40 3.92 -11.31 0.41
CA PRO A 40 2.65 -10.65 0.71
C PRO A 40 2.69 -9.99 2.09
N PHE A 41 1.97 -8.89 2.21
CA PHE A 41 1.85 -8.13 3.45
C PHE A 41 0.44 -7.57 3.62
N LYS A 42 0.10 -7.26 4.87
CA LYS A 42 -1.09 -6.50 5.24
C LYS A 42 -0.77 -5.44 6.28
N LEU A 43 -1.12 -4.20 5.95
CA LEU A 43 -1.03 -3.03 6.79
C LEU A 43 -2.39 -2.81 7.46
N ASP A 44 -2.41 -2.74 8.78
CA ASP A 44 -3.63 -2.48 9.56
C ASP A 44 -3.52 -1.18 10.36
N ARG A 45 -4.69 -0.60 10.66
CA ARG A 45 -4.93 0.54 11.57
C ARG A 45 -4.32 1.84 11.06
N ASN A 46 -5.12 2.58 10.28
CA ASN A 46 -4.77 3.89 9.70
C ASN A 46 -3.48 3.80 8.90
N CYS A 47 -3.53 2.98 7.85
CA CYS A 47 -2.40 2.74 6.98
C CYS A 47 -2.43 3.68 5.77
N GLU A 48 -1.24 3.98 5.29
CA GLU A 48 -0.99 4.85 4.16
C GLU A 48 0.17 4.26 3.37
N ILE A 49 0.11 4.32 2.05
CA ILE A 49 1.21 3.90 1.19
C ILE A 49 1.32 4.86 0.01
N HIS A 50 2.54 5.24 -0.35
CA HIS A 50 2.81 6.22 -1.40
C HIS A 50 3.88 5.69 -2.35
N ILE A 51 3.77 6.03 -3.62
CA ILE A 51 4.79 5.77 -4.62
C ILE A 51 5.97 6.71 -4.38
N LYS A 52 7.14 6.12 -4.09
CA LYS A 52 8.42 6.84 -3.95
C LYS A 52 9.22 6.80 -5.26
N GLU A 53 9.11 5.71 -5.99
CA GLU A 53 9.75 5.55 -7.30
C GLU A 53 8.77 4.84 -8.23
N GLU A 54 8.52 5.46 -9.38
CA GLU A 54 7.60 4.94 -10.40
C GLU A 54 8.11 3.62 -10.99
N LEU A 55 7.20 2.81 -11.54
CA LEU A 55 7.60 1.62 -12.29
C LEU A 55 8.35 2.00 -13.57
N MET A 56 9.34 1.19 -13.93
CA MET A 56 10.04 1.25 -15.21
C MET A 56 9.91 -0.09 -15.97
N PRO A 57 9.24 -0.13 -17.14
CA PRO A 57 8.50 0.96 -17.78
C PRO A 57 7.23 1.35 -16.99
N LYS A 58 6.77 2.59 -17.17
CA LYS A 58 5.60 3.15 -16.46
C LYS A 58 4.28 2.57 -16.98
N LYS A 59 4.04 1.30 -16.67
CA LYS A 59 2.89 0.51 -17.09
C LYS A 59 2.46 -0.40 -15.94
N ALA A 60 1.17 -0.41 -15.65
CA ALA A 60 0.59 -1.35 -14.69
C ALA A 60 0.78 -2.79 -15.18
N ILE A 61 1.14 -3.67 -14.25
CA ILE A 61 1.41 -5.10 -14.49
C ILE A 61 0.27 -5.94 -13.90
N ILE A 62 -0.29 -5.54 -12.76
CA ILE A 62 -1.23 -6.34 -11.97
C ILE A 62 -2.66 -5.86 -12.12
N ASP A 63 -2.88 -4.56 -11.96
CA ASP A 63 -4.21 -3.95 -12.06
C ASP A 63 -4.11 -2.70 -12.96
N VAL A 64 -4.81 -2.75 -14.09
CA VAL A 64 -4.81 -1.67 -15.10
C VAL A 64 -5.24 -0.33 -14.52
N SER A 65 -6.02 -0.35 -13.44
CA SER A 65 -6.47 0.86 -12.77
C SER A 65 -5.45 1.44 -11.79
N SER A 66 -4.35 0.74 -11.46
CA SER A 66 -3.38 1.19 -10.47
C SER A 66 -2.85 2.60 -10.72
N LEU A 67 -2.67 3.37 -9.63
CA LEU A 67 -1.86 4.58 -9.67
C LEU A 67 -0.40 4.20 -9.89
N LEU A 68 0.30 4.99 -10.71
CA LEU A 68 1.68 4.72 -11.14
C LEU A 68 2.59 5.94 -10.96
N ASN A 69 2.05 7.12 -10.62
CA ASN A 69 2.85 8.33 -10.58
C ASN A 69 3.51 8.51 -9.22
N GLU A 70 4.68 9.13 -9.21
CA GLU A 70 5.34 9.52 -7.98
C GLU A 70 4.41 10.38 -7.11
N ASN A 71 4.42 10.13 -5.80
CA ASN A 71 3.55 10.77 -4.80
C ASN A 71 2.05 10.40 -4.87
N ASP A 72 1.63 9.55 -5.82
CA ASP A 72 0.32 8.91 -5.71
C ASP A 72 0.32 7.93 -4.52
N GLY A 73 -0.84 7.71 -3.92
CA GLY A 73 -0.92 6.86 -2.74
C GLY A 73 -2.33 6.46 -2.33
N LEU A 74 -2.38 5.42 -1.51
CA LEU A 74 -3.61 4.91 -0.89
C LEU A 74 -3.60 5.25 0.59
N LYS A 75 -4.78 5.57 1.12
CA LYS A 75 -4.97 5.81 2.55
C LYS A 75 -6.24 5.11 3.02
N GLY A 76 -6.14 4.34 4.11
CA GLY A 76 -7.26 3.53 4.57
C GLY A 76 -7.11 2.91 5.94
N PHE A 77 -8.07 2.07 6.30
CA PHE A 77 -7.98 1.24 7.50
C PHE A 77 -7.11 0.00 7.28
N ILE A 78 -7.21 -0.60 6.10
CA ILE A 78 -6.49 -1.81 5.72
C ILE A 78 -6.00 -1.70 4.28
N ILE A 79 -4.70 -1.92 4.09
CA ILE A 79 -4.05 -2.02 2.78
C ILE A 79 -3.31 -3.36 2.73
N SER A 80 -3.57 -4.16 1.70
CA SER A 80 -2.84 -5.41 1.45
C SER A 80 -2.06 -5.31 0.16
N GLY A 81 -1.08 -6.18 -0.01
CA GLY A 81 -0.22 -6.13 -1.18
C GLY A 81 0.86 -7.17 -1.15
N TYR A 82 1.81 -7.04 -2.06
CA TYR A 82 3.03 -7.83 -2.06
C TYR A 82 4.18 -7.06 -2.70
N SER A 83 5.39 -7.44 -2.31
CA SER A 83 6.63 -6.92 -2.87
C SER A 83 7.54 -8.03 -3.36
N LYS A 84 8.50 -7.71 -4.25
CA LYS A 84 9.54 -8.67 -4.68
C LYS A 84 10.60 -8.94 -3.60
N LYS A 85 10.69 -8.10 -2.58
CA LYS A 85 11.55 -8.32 -1.40
C LYS A 85 10.71 -8.45 -0.14
N PRO A 86 11.23 -9.13 0.91
CA PRO A 86 10.59 -9.17 2.21
C PRO A 86 10.22 -7.77 2.69
N PHE A 87 9.03 -7.66 3.28
CA PHE A 87 8.61 -6.40 3.88
C PHE A 87 9.54 -6.07 5.07
N PRO A 88 10.13 -4.86 5.13
CA PRO A 88 11.08 -4.54 6.17
C PRO A 88 10.39 -4.51 7.54
N SER A 89 11.10 -4.95 8.58
CA SER A 89 10.65 -4.79 9.95
C SER A 89 10.49 -3.30 10.27
N PRO A 90 9.42 -2.89 10.96
CA PRO A 90 9.25 -1.50 11.38
C PRO A 90 10.42 -1.07 12.28
N LEU A 91 10.99 0.10 12.00
CA LEU A 91 11.98 0.72 12.87
C LEU A 91 11.28 1.28 14.11
N ILE A 92 11.26 0.52 15.20
CA ILE A 92 10.76 0.97 16.49
C ILE A 92 11.87 1.78 17.17
N LYS A 93 11.70 3.10 17.29
CA LYS A 93 12.64 3.93 18.06
C LYS A 93 12.50 3.59 19.56
N LYS A 94 13.61 3.25 20.23
CA LYS A 94 13.68 3.03 21.68
C LYS A 94 13.16 4.27 22.43
N GLY A 95 12.22 4.09 23.35
CA GLY A 95 11.61 5.16 24.16
C GLY A 95 10.21 5.59 23.73
N SER A 96 9.65 5.01 22.66
CA SER A 96 8.30 5.30 22.20
C SER A 96 7.28 4.36 22.83
N SER A 97 6.63 4.80 23.91
CA SER A 97 5.50 4.08 24.49
C SER A 97 4.27 4.13 23.55
N THR A 98 3.97 2.95 23.00
CA THR A 98 2.63 2.41 22.72
C THR A 98 1.73 2.92 21.57
N HIS A 99 2.01 4.02 20.85
CA HIS A 99 1.04 4.49 19.82
C HIS A 99 1.60 5.05 18.49
N GLN A 100 2.88 4.88 18.18
CA GLN A 100 3.45 5.48 16.96
C GLN A 100 3.27 4.57 15.74
N ALA A 101 2.83 5.18 14.63
CA ALA A 101 2.87 4.54 13.32
C ALA A 101 4.33 4.40 12.87
N SER A 102 4.67 3.25 12.32
CA SER A 102 5.99 2.99 11.75
C SER A 102 6.02 3.42 10.29
N PHE A 103 7.12 4.04 9.87
CA PHE A 103 7.42 4.34 8.47
C PHE A 103 8.38 3.28 7.94
N MET A 104 8.06 2.73 6.77
CA MET A 104 8.75 1.58 6.18
C MET A 104 8.90 1.81 4.69
N GLU A 105 10.13 1.68 4.20
CA GLU A 105 10.43 1.77 2.78
C GLU A 105 10.43 0.38 2.13
N ILE A 106 9.48 0.16 1.25
CA ILE A 106 9.33 -1.08 0.50
C ILE A 106 10.10 -0.93 -0.81
N ASN A 107 11.08 -1.81 -1.00
CA ASN A 107 12.00 -1.77 -2.12
C ASN A 107 11.70 -2.89 -3.12
N LYS A 108 11.94 -2.58 -4.41
CA LYS A 108 11.59 -3.42 -5.56
C LYS A 108 10.07 -3.53 -5.73
N PHE A 109 9.62 -3.70 -6.97
CA PHE A 109 8.22 -3.84 -7.38
C PHE A 109 7.25 -4.09 -6.21
N VAL A 110 6.34 -3.15 -6.00
CA VAL A 110 5.32 -3.16 -4.96
C VAL A 110 3.97 -3.03 -5.63
N PHE A 111 3.08 -3.97 -5.34
CA PHE A 111 1.66 -3.83 -5.58
C PHE A 111 0.96 -3.67 -4.23
N ALA A 112 0.10 -2.67 -4.10
CA ALA A 112 -0.74 -2.51 -2.92
C ALA A 112 -2.15 -2.12 -3.31
N ARG A 113 -3.12 -2.60 -2.53
CA ARG A 113 -4.55 -2.41 -2.72
C ARG A 113 -5.23 -2.06 -1.40
N LEU A 114 -6.15 -1.11 -1.46
CA LEU A 114 -7.01 -0.71 -0.37
C LEU A 114 -8.10 -1.78 -0.19
N GLU A 115 -8.12 -2.45 0.96
CA GLU A 115 -9.16 -3.43 1.32
C GLU A 115 -10.33 -2.77 2.06
N LYS A 116 -10.02 -1.77 2.91
CA LYS A 116 -11.02 -1.09 3.73
C LYS A 116 -10.77 0.40 3.78
N SER A 117 -11.68 1.16 3.19
CA SER A 117 -11.71 2.63 3.23
C SER A 117 -12.07 3.14 4.63
N PHE A 118 -11.86 4.43 4.91
CA PHE A 118 -12.39 5.02 6.14
C PHE A 118 -13.92 5.10 6.07
N LYS A 119 -14.60 4.43 7.01
CA LYS A 119 -16.08 4.36 7.11
C LYS A 119 -16.80 5.71 6.91
N ALA A 120 -16.19 6.82 7.33
CA ALA A 120 -16.77 8.16 7.18
C ALA A 120 -16.87 8.65 5.72
N ILE A 121 -16.15 8.05 4.78
CA ILE A 121 -16.13 8.44 3.36
C ILE A 121 -17.18 7.68 2.55
N GLU A 122 -17.44 6.40 2.89
CA GLU A 122 -18.51 5.60 2.27
C GLU A 122 -19.89 6.24 2.49
N ASP A 123 -20.18 6.72 3.71
CA ASP A 123 -21.45 7.37 4.05
C ASP A 123 -21.68 8.70 3.30
N ILE A 124 -20.62 9.41 2.92
CA ILE A 124 -20.71 10.66 2.16
C ILE A 124 -21.02 10.36 0.69
N SER A 125 -20.38 9.34 0.09
CA SER A 125 -20.65 8.95 -1.30
C SER A 125 -22.10 8.49 -1.51
N HIS A 126 -22.69 7.80 -0.54
CA HIS A 126 -24.11 7.41 -0.59
C HIS A 126 -25.09 8.58 -0.39
N LYS A 127 -24.69 9.66 0.30
CA LYS A 127 -25.56 10.83 0.54
C LYS A 127 -25.64 11.80 -0.63
N PHE A 128 -24.66 11.83 -1.53
CA PHE A 128 -24.61 12.73 -2.69
C PHE A 128 -24.93 12.04 -4.03
N SER A 129 -25.43 10.80 -3.98
CA SER A 129 -25.85 10.01 -5.17
C SER A 129 -27.37 10.04 -5.41
N LEU A 130 -28.07 11.10 -4.97
CA LEU A 130 -29.51 11.32 -5.20
C LEU A 130 -29.74 12.58 -6.02
#